data_AF-A0A073IBL2-F1
#
_entry.id   AF-A0A073IBL2-F1
#
_cell.length_a   1.000
_cell.length_b   1.000
_cell.length_c   1.000
_cell.angle_alpha   90.00
_cell.angle_beta   90.00
_cell.angle_gamma   90.00
#
_symmetry.space_group_name_H-M   'P 1'
#
loop_
_entity.id
_entity.type
_entity.pdbx_description
1 polymer ?
#
loop_
_entity_poly.entity_id
_entity_poly.type
_entity_poly.pdbx_seq_one_letter_code
_entity_poly.pdbx_strand_id
1 'polypeptide(L)' 'MGWVMMSERELNRVEVLAQVDDGRLSVDNAANMLDLTRRQVFRLLKR' A
#
# COMPACT_ATOMS: atom_id res chain seq x y z
N MET A 1 22.49 -5.57 10.33
CA MET A 1 21.07 -5.27 10.04
C MET A 1 20.79 -3.85 10.52
N GLY A 2 20.75 -2.89 9.60
CA GLY A 2 20.46 -1.50 9.93
C GLY A 2 18.96 -1.32 10.14
N TRP A 3 18.57 -0.68 11.24
CA TRP A 3 17.18 -0.30 11.47
C TRP A 3 16.83 0.81 10.48
N VAL A 4 15.86 0.55 9.60
CA VAL A 4 15.29 1.58 8.74
C VAL A 4 14.12 2.20 9.48
N MET A 5 14.25 3.48 9.84
CA MET A 5 13.13 4.25 10.35
C MET A 5 12.20 4.58 9.19
N MET A 6 10.95 4.13 9.28
CA MET A 6 9.91 4.47 8.31
C MET A 6 9.10 5.65 8.81
N SER A 7 8.71 6.54 7.91
CA SER A 7 7.69 7.55 8.21
C SER A 7 6.32 6.89 8.39
N GLU A 8 5.42 7.55 9.14
CA GLU A 8 4.03 7.10 9.29
C GLU A 8 3.33 6.91 7.93
N ARG A 9 3.65 7.76 6.95
CA ARG A 9 3.12 7.66 5.58
C ARG A 9 3.59 6.38 4.88
N GLU A 10 4.84 5.98 5.09
CA GLU A 10 5.36 4.75 4.52
C GLU A 10 4.77 3.52 5.21
N LEU A 11 4.55 3.58 6.53
CA LEU A 11 3.87 2.53 7.27
C LEU A 11 2.43 2.34 6.80
N ASN A 12 1.65 3.43 6.72
CA ASN A 12 0.28 3.43 6.20
C ASN A 12 0.21 2.78 4.81
N ARG A 13 1.14 3.16 3.92
CA ARG A 13 1.21 2.57 2.57
C ARG A 13 1.41 1.05 2.61
N VAL A 14 2.30 0.54 3.47
CA VAL A 14 2.53 -0.91 3.61
C VAL A 14 1.29 -1.60 4.16
N GLU A 15 0.65 -1.04 5.19
CA GLU A 15 -0.55 -1.63 5.79
C GLU A 15 -1.72 -1.70 4.80
N VAL A 16 -1.97 -0.63 4.05
CA VAL A 16 -3.03 -0.60 3.02
C VAL A 16 -2.75 -1.63 1.93
N LEU A 17 -1.50 -1.74 1.45
CA LEU A 17 -1.15 -2.73 0.43
C LEU A 17 -1.29 -4.17 0.95
N ALA A 18 -0.90 -4.44 2.19
CA ALA A 18 -1.07 -5.76 2.81
C ALA A 18 -2.55 -6.15 2.92
N GLN A 19 -3.44 -5.20 3.25
CA GLN A 19 -4.89 -5.47 3.28
C GLN A 19 -5.47 -5.79 1.89
N VAL A 20 -4.93 -5.19 0.82
CA VAL A 20 -5.33 -5.51 -0.56
C VAL A 20 -4.85 -6.90 -0.95
N ASP A 21 -3.59 -7.22 -0.65
CA ASP A 21 -3.01 -8.54 -0.94
C ASP A 21 -3.78 -9.67 -0.22
N ASP A 22 -4.16 -9.42 1.03
CA ASP A 22 -5.00 -10.33 1.82
C ASP A 22 -6.49 -10.36 1.38
N GLY A 23 -6.87 -9.60 0.36
CA GLY A 23 -8.25 -9.53 -0.14
C GLY A 23 -9.25 -8.82 0.78
N ARG A 24 -8.78 -8.18 1.86
CA ARG A 24 -9.61 -7.45 2.85
C ARG A 24 -9.96 -6.03 2.40
N LEU A 25 -9.21 -5.47 1.46
CA LEU A 25 -9.43 -4.14 0.91
C LEU A 25 -9.44 -4.18 -0.62
N SER A 26 -10.40 -3.50 -1.25
CA SER A 26 -10.40 -3.39 -2.70
C SER A 26 -9.28 -2.47 -3.19
N VAL A 27 -8.76 -2.75 -4.40
CA VAL A 27 -7.76 -1.89 -5.07
C VAL A 27 -8.26 -0.46 -5.22
N ASP A 28 -9.57 -0.27 -5.35
CA ASP A 28 -10.23 1.01 -5.55
C ASP A 28 -10.20 1.85 -4.29
N ASN A 29 -10.47 1.23 -3.14
CA ASN A 29 -10.40 1.88 -1.85
C ASN A 29 -8.95 2.20 -1.50
N ALA A 30 -8.00 1.29 -1.77
CA ALA A 30 -6.58 1.55 -1.57
C ALA A 30 -6.07 2.70 -2.44
N ALA A 31 -6.52 2.80 -3.69
CA ALA A 31 -6.20 3.90 -4.59
C ALA A 31 -6.65 5.25 -4.00
N ASN A 32 -7.87 5.33 -3.47
CA ASN A 32 -8.36 6.54 -2.81
C ASN A 32 -7.59 6.86 -1.51
N MET A 33 -7.30 5.86 -0.67
CA MET A 33 -6.60 6.06 0.61
C MET A 33 -5.15 6.50 0.44
N LEU A 34 -4.49 6.05 -0.64
CA LEU A 34 -3.07 6.34 -0.90
C LEU A 34 -2.87 7.53 -1.84
N ASP A 35 -3.95 8.12 -2.35
CA ASP A 35 -3.91 9.14 -3.41
C ASP A 35 -3.13 8.63 -4.66
N LEU A 36 -3.50 7.45 -5.12
CA LEU A 36 -2.88 6.76 -6.25
C LEU A 36 -3.94 6.32 -7.27
N THR A 37 -3.50 6.07 -8.50
CA THR A 37 -4.31 5.37 -9.48
C THR A 37 -4.33 3.87 -9.20
N ARG A 38 -5.42 3.17 -9.58
CA ARG A 38 -5.49 1.69 -9.55
C ARG A 38 -4.26 1.02 -10.16
N ARG A 39 -3.76 1.56 -11.29
CA ARG A 39 -2.56 1.06 -11.98
C ARG A 39 -1.30 1.17 -11.11
N GLN A 40 -1.14 2.26 -10.35
CA GLN A 40 -0.01 2.40 -9.42
C GLN A 40 -0.11 1.40 -8.27
N VAL A 41 -1.31 1.16 -7.72
CA VAL A 41 -1.54 0.15 -6.68
C VAL A 41 -1.17 -1.24 -7.20
N PHE A 42 -1.67 -1.66 -8.36
CA PHE A 42 -1.30 -2.95 -8.96
C PHE A 42 0.21 -3.10 -9.21
N ARG A 43 0.91 -2.02 -9.55
CA ARG A 43 2.36 -2.05 -9.73
C ARG A 43 3.11 -2.20 -8.40
N LEU A 44 2.57 -1.66 -7.32
CA LEU A 44 3.14 -1.81 -5.99
C LEU A 44 2.95 -3.24 -5.44
N LEU A 45 1.80 -3.86 -5.71
CA LEU A 45 1.53 -5.26 -5.30
C LEU A 45 2.38 -6.31 -6.04
N LYS A 46 2.91 -5.98 -7.22
CA LYS A 46 3.78 -6.88 -8.01
C LYS A 46 5.25 -6.87 -7.57
N ARG A 47 5.63 -5.99 -6.64
CA ARG A 47 7.01 -5.81 -6.17
C ARG A 47 7.18 -6.43 -4.81
#